data_AF-A0A7X5DI87-F1
#
_entry.id   AF-A0A7X5DI87-F1
#
_cell.length_a   1.000
_cell.length_b   1.000
_cell.length_c   1.000
_cell.angle_alpha   90.00
_cell.angle_beta   90.00
_cell.angle_gamma   90.00
#
_symmetry.space_group_name_H-M   'P 1'
#
loop_
_entity.id
_entity.type
_entity.pdbx_description
1 polymer ?
#
loop_
_entity_poly.entity_id
_entity_poly.type
_entity_poly.pdbx_seq_one_letter_code
_entity_poly.pdbx_strand_id
1 'polypeptide(L)'
;HARIIFNGDGYAHEWEEEAARRGLANHRTTADALPCMVDQKSIDLFAEFGVLTETELRSRYEVKLEKYNKIMNIECRTMKRLVRRDYLPAINRYAAKLAHGITAIKEVLPDGDTSFMEEKLRRLVAGAAEINIQLEKLHGLHRASVEIADQQERANMNAHEIVPVMDALRHAVDEMEIIVEREAWPVPTYNEILFYA
;
A
#
# COMPACT_ATOMS: atom_id res chain seq x y z
N HIS A 1 35.96 7.27 -7.49
CA HIS A 1 35.13 8.34 -8.09
C HIS A 1 34.48 7.91 -9.40
N ALA A 2 35.22 7.43 -10.41
CA ALA A 2 34.68 7.04 -11.72
C ALA A 2 33.48 6.06 -11.68
N ARG A 3 33.48 5.10 -10.76
CA ARG A 3 32.36 4.14 -10.56
C ARG A 3 31.03 4.80 -10.18
N ILE A 4 31.06 5.92 -9.47
CA ILE A 4 29.88 6.60 -8.91
C ILE A 4 29.27 7.59 -9.92
N ILE A 5 30.08 8.12 -10.85
CA ILE A 5 29.64 9.15 -11.79
C ILE A 5 28.76 8.52 -12.87
N PHE A 6 27.54 9.02 -13.00
CA PHE A 6 26.60 8.67 -14.05
C PHE A 6 25.88 9.93 -14.53
N ASN A 7 25.93 10.19 -15.84
CA ASN A 7 25.36 11.39 -16.47
C ASN A 7 24.19 11.05 -17.41
N GLY A 8 23.59 9.86 -17.25
CA GLY A 8 22.41 9.44 -18.00
C GLY A 8 21.12 9.64 -17.23
N ASP A 9 20.03 9.03 -17.71
CA ASP A 9 18.74 9.05 -17.01
C ASP A 9 18.78 8.15 -15.77
N GLY A 10 18.71 8.76 -14.59
CA GLY A 10 18.73 8.07 -13.30
C GLY A 10 17.45 7.29 -12.96
N TYR A 11 16.38 7.41 -13.75
CA TYR A 11 15.13 6.68 -13.56
C TYR A 11 14.94 5.52 -14.54
N ALA A 12 15.83 5.36 -15.51
CA ALA A 12 15.74 4.30 -16.50
C ALA A 12 16.07 2.92 -15.90
N HIS A 13 15.36 1.88 -16.33
CA HIS A 13 15.66 0.48 -15.94
C HIS A 13 17.11 0.08 -16.29
N GLU A 14 17.61 0.60 -17.41
CA GLU A 14 19.00 0.45 -17.87
C GLU A 14 20.01 0.94 -16.82
N TRP A 15 19.67 2.00 -16.07
CA TRP A 15 20.51 2.50 -14.99
C TRP A 15 20.50 1.54 -13.79
N GLU A 16 19.37 0.93 -13.44
CA GLU A 16 19.33 -0.03 -12.33
C GLU A 16 20.24 -1.22 -12.58
N GLU A 17 20.21 -1.78 -13.80
CA GLU A 17 21.09 -2.87 -14.22
C GLU A 17 22.56 -2.46 -14.25
N GLU A 18 22.86 -1.28 -14.77
CA GLU A 18 24.21 -0.72 -14.82
C GLU A 18 24.76 -0.41 -13.41
N ALA A 19 23.94 0.15 -12.53
CA ALA A 19 24.29 0.42 -11.14
C ALA A 19 24.58 -0.88 -10.39
N ALA A 20 23.78 -1.93 -10.59
CA ALA A 20 24.03 -3.26 -10.03
C ALA A 20 25.35 -3.86 -10.56
N ARG A 21 25.61 -3.77 -11.87
CA ARG A 21 26.90 -4.20 -12.47
C ARG A 21 28.10 -3.46 -11.89
N ARG A 22 27.92 -2.19 -11.53
CA ARG A 22 28.93 -1.36 -10.84
C ARG A 22 29.05 -1.65 -9.35
N GLY A 23 28.22 -2.52 -8.79
CA GLY A 23 28.18 -2.80 -7.34
C GLY A 23 27.72 -1.61 -6.52
N LEU A 24 26.84 -0.77 -7.08
CA LEU A 24 26.17 0.31 -6.36
C LEU A 24 24.98 -0.28 -5.60
N ALA A 25 24.85 0.11 -4.32
CA ALA A 25 23.77 -0.35 -3.47
C ALA A 25 22.42 0.19 -3.99
N ASN A 26 21.41 -0.67 -4.01
CA ASN A 26 20.03 -0.34 -4.37
C ASN A 26 19.07 -0.93 -3.33
N HIS A 27 18.90 -0.22 -2.22
CA HIS A 27 17.95 -0.60 -1.17
C HIS A 27 16.61 0.08 -1.45
N ARG A 28 15.67 -0.68 -2.03
CA ARG A 28 14.39 -0.15 -2.50
C ARG A 28 13.45 0.21 -1.35
N THR A 29 13.53 -0.48 -0.22
CA THR A 29 12.66 -0.22 0.93
C THR A 29 13.44 0.42 2.07
N THR A 30 12.71 1.11 2.96
CA THR A 30 13.31 1.65 4.19
C THR A 30 13.85 0.52 5.07
N ALA A 31 13.16 -0.63 5.12
CA ALA A 31 13.61 -1.80 5.87
C ALA A 31 14.97 -2.30 5.37
N ASP A 32 15.19 -2.32 4.04
CA ASP A 32 16.47 -2.75 3.45
C ASP A 32 17.60 -1.75 3.68
N ALA A 33 17.28 -0.46 3.76
CA ALA A 33 18.26 0.62 3.86
C ALA A 33 18.71 0.92 5.29
N LEU A 34 17.85 0.68 6.30
CA LEU A 34 18.15 0.99 7.69
C LEU A 34 19.38 0.24 8.23
N PRO A 35 19.61 -1.06 7.95
CA PRO A 35 20.79 -1.79 8.41
C PRO A 35 22.12 -1.12 8.03
N CYS A 36 22.18 -0.43 6.88
CA CYS A 36 23.37 0.28 6.44
C CYS A 36 23.83 1.37 7.41
N MET A 37 22.96 1.85 8.30
CA MET A 37 23.33 2.78 9.36
C MET A 37 24.26 2.15 10.40
N VAL A 38 24.12 0.86 10.68
CA VAL A 38 24.90 0.14 11.69
C VAL A 38 25.93 -0.82 11.08
N ASP A 39 26.14 -0.73 9.76
CA ASP A 39 27.26 -1.39 9.10
C ASP A 39 28.60 -0.85 9.62
N GLN A 40 29.61 -1.73 9.73
CA GLN A 40 30.92 -1.37 10.27
C GLN A 40 31.53 -0.16 9.57
N LYS A 41 31.40 -0.10 8.23
CA LYS A 41 31.89 1.04 7.43
C LYS A 41 31.25 2.37 7.84
N SER A 42 29.96 2.37 8.18
CA SER A 42 29.24 3.56 8.64
C SER A 42 29.66 3.94 10.06
N ILE A 43 29.81 2.94 10.95
CA ILE A 43 30.30 3.14 12.31
C ILE A 43 31.69 3.78 12.29
N ASP A 44 32.62 3.20 11.53
CA ASP A 44 33.99 3.68 11.41
C ASP A 44 34.04 5.11 10.87
N LEU A 45 33.26 5.40 9.82
CA LEU A 45 33.15 6.73 9.23
C LEU A 45 32.71 7.77 10.27
N PHE A 46 31.63 7.52 11.00
CA PHE A 46 31.13 8.51 11.96
C PHE A 46 32.05 8.66 13.18
N ALA A 47 32.69 7.57 13.62
CA ALA A 47 33.62 7.57 14.73
C ALA A 47 34.93 8.31 14.39
N GLU A 48 35.49 8.10 13.20
CA GLU A 48 36.73 8.74 12.73
C GLU A 48 36.61 10.27 12.74
N PHE A 49 35.48 10.79 12.27
CA PHE A 49 35.22 12.23 12.22
C PHE A 49 34.66 12.81 13.52
N GLY A 50 34.50 12.00 14.58
CA GLY A 50 33.96 12.43 15.87
C GLY A 50 32.52 12.94 15.81
N VAL A 51 31.74 12.46 14.82
CA VAL A 51 30.36 12.93 14.57
C VAL A 51 29.35 12.16 15.42
N LEU A 52 29.48 10.83 15.48
CA LEU A 52 28.67 9.96 16.33
C LEU A 52 29.53 8.80 16.84
N THR A 53 29.26 8.37 18.07
CA THR A 53 29.74 7.11 18.62
C THR A 53 28.90 5.93 18.12
N GLU A 54 29.45 4.71 18.19
CA GLU A 54 28.71 3.49 17.83
C GLU A 54 27.39 3.36 18.62
N THR A 55 27.44 3.64 19.92
CA THR A 55 26.25 3.60 20.79
C THR A 55 25.16 4.57 20.32
N GLU A 56 25.53 5.80 19.93
CA GLU A 56 24.58 6.78 19.39
C GLU A 56 24.02 6.34 18.03
N LEU A 57 24.84 5.74 17.17
CA LEU A 57 24.42 5.29 15.85
C LEU A 57 23.42 4.13 15.96
N ARG A 58 23.71 3.13 16.81
CA ARG A 58 22.78 2.04 17.13
C ARG A 58 21.48 2.56 17.76
N SER A 59 21.58 3.51 18.70
CA SER A 59 20.38 4.14 19.28
C SER A 59 19.50 4.82 18.22
N ARG A 60 20.11 5.53 17.27
CA ARG A 60 19.37 6.18 16.16
C ARG A 60 18.73 5.17 15.21
N TYR A 61 19.41 4.06 14.94
CA TYR A 61 18.88 2.97 14.13
C TYR A 61 17.64 2.35 14.76
N GLU A 62 17.69 2.01 16.06
CA GLU A 62 16.53 1.49 16.80
C GLU A 62 15.33 2.46 16.78
N VAL A 63 15.57 3.75 17.05
CA VAL A 63 14.52 4.78 17.00
C VAL A 63 13.89 4.89 15.61
N LYS A 64 14.68 4.75 14.55
CA LYS A 64 14.17 4.78 13.16
C LYS A 64 13.34 3.55 12.83
N LEU A 65 13.78 2.36 13.26
CA LEU A 65 13.01 1.13 13.10
C LEU A 65 11.68 1.19 13.84
N GLU A 66 11.69 1.64 15.11
CA GLU A 66 10.48 1.82 15.90
C GLU A 66 9.51 2.78 15.17
N LYS A 67 10.01 3.92 14.70
CA LYS A 67 9.21 4.90 13.95
C LYS A 67 8.61 4.29 12.69
N TYR A 68 9.40 3.60 11.86
CA TYR A 68 8.94 2.95 10.63
C TYR A 68 7.83 1.94 10.93
N ASN A 69 8.09 1.00 11.83
CA ASN A 69 7.13 -0.02 12.22
C ASN A 69 5.84 0.56 12.80
N LYS A 70 5.94 1.64 13.58
CA LYS A 70 4.78 2.33 14.16
C LYS A 70 3.93 3.01 13.10
N ILE A 71 4.54 3.67 12.12
CA ILE A 71 3.82 4.26 10.97
C ILE A 71 3.09 3.16 10.20
N MET A 72 3.77 2.08 9.85
CA MET A 72 3.17 0.95 9.14
C MET A 72 1.95 0.36 9.88
N ASN A 73 2.05 0.19 11.20
CA ASN A 73 0.93 -0.26 12.03
C ASN A 73 -0.26 0.73 11.99
N ILE A 74 0.00 2.04 12.07
CA ILE A 74 -1.05 3.07 11.98
C ILE A 74 -1.73 3.02 10.61
N GLU A 75 -0.97 2.96 9.52
CA GLU A 75 -1.49 2.91 8.16
C GLU A 75 -2.32 1.64 7.92
N CYS A 76 -1.81 0.47 8.33
CA CYS A 76 -2.55 -0.79 8.26
C CYS A 76 -3.89 -0.72 9.00
N ARG A 77 -3.88 -0.20 10.25
CA ARG A 77 -5.10 -0.08 11.05
C ARG A 77 -6.09 0.89 10.42
N THR A 78 -5.59 1.98 9.86
CA THR A 78 -6.40 3.00 9.18
C THR A 78 -7.03 2.43 7.93
N MET A 79 -6.26 1.81 7.05
CA MET A 79 -6.74 1.17 5.81
C MET A 79 -7.82 0.12 6.11
N LYS A 80 -7.57 -0.80 7.05
CA LYS A 80 -8.57 -1.82 7.45
C LYS A 80 -9.87 -1.19 7.97
N ARG A 81 -9.76 -0.10 8.75
CA ARG A 81 -10.92 0.62 9.29
C ARG A 81 -11.73 1.26 8.17
N LEU A 82 -11.08 1.99 7.28
CA LEU A 82 -11.72 2.67 6.14
C LEU A 82 -12.42 1.67 5.23
N VAL A 83 -11.74 0.57 4.88
CA VAL A 83 -12.33 -0.47 4.04
C VAL A 83 -13.58 -1.08 4.69
N ARG A 84 -13.52 -1.44 5.97
CA ARG A 84 -14.64 -2.08 6.68
C ARG A 84 -15.82 -1.15 6.93
N ARG A 85 -15.57 0.13 7.23
CA ARG A 85 -16.60 1.06 7.70
C ARG A 85 -17.16 1.97 6.62
N ASP A 86 -16.35 2.28 5.62
CA ASP A 86 -16.68 3.30 4.63
C ASP A 86 -16.85 2.65 3.25
N TYR A 87 -15.81 2.00 2.71
CA TYR A 87 -15.82 1.48 1.33
C TYR A 87 -16.74 0.28 1.12
N LEU A 88 -16.57 -0.82 1.86
CA LEU A 88 -17.39 -2.03 1.68
C LEU A 88 -18.89 -1.73 1.88
N PRO A 89 -19.32 -0.97 2.91
CA PRO A 89 -20.72 -0.59 3.03
C PRO A 89 -21.24 0.25 1.86
N ALA A 90 -20.45 1.20 1.35
CA ALA A 90 -20.83 2.00 0.18
C ALA A 90 -21.01 1.12 -1.08
N ILE A 91 -20.05 0.25 -1.36
CA ILE A 91 -20.07 -0.68 -2.49
C ILE A 91 -21.29 -1.61 -2.40
N ASN A 92 -21.52 -2.22 -1.23
CA ASN A 92 -22.63 -3.14 -1.03
C ASN A 92 -24.00 -2.47 -1.14
N ARG A 93 -24.15 -1.24 -0.61
CA ARG A 93 -25.39 -0.46 -0.77
C ARG A 93 -25.66 -0.16 -2.24
N TYR A 94 -24.64 0.24 -3.00
CA TYR A 94 -24.78 0.53 -4.42
C TYR A 94 -25.08 -0.73 -5.24
N ALA A 95 -24.44 -1.86 -4.93
CA ALA A 95 -24.75 -3.15 -5.54
C ALA A 95 -26.22 -3.55 -5.28
N ALA A 96 -26.71 -3.38 -4.05
CA ALA A 96 -28.12 -3.65 -3.72
C ALA A 96 -29.09 -2.73 -4.49
N LYS A 97 -28.75 -1.44 -4.63
CA LYS A 97 -29.51 -0.47 -5.44
C LYS A 97 -29.62 -0.92 -6.90
N LEU A 98 -28.52 -1.36 -7.51
CA LEU A 98 -28.51 -1.87 -8.88
C LEU A 98 -29.33 -3.16 -9.03
N ALA A 99 -29.18 -4.10 -8.09
CA ALA A 99 -29.95 -5.34 -8.10
C ALA A 99 -31.46 -5.07 -8.05
N HIS A 100 -31.90 -4.18 -7.16
CA HIS A 100 -33.30 -3.78 -7.07
C HIS A 100 -33.79 -3.10 -8.37
N GLY A 101 -32.97 -2.21 -8.95
CA GLY A 101 -33.29 -1.55 -10.21
C GLY A 101 -33.46 -2.54 -11.38
N ILE A 102 -32.59 -3.54 -11.49
CA ILE A 102 -32.69 -4.59 -12.51
C ILE A 102 -34.00 -5.37 -12.35
N THR A 103 -34.33 -5.79 -11.12
CA THR A 103 -35.59 -6.50 -10.84
C THR A 103 -36.80 -5.66 -11.23
N ALA A 104 -36.86 -4.40 -10.79
CA ALA A 104 -37.99 -3.51 -11.07
C ALA A 104 -38.18 -3.26 -12.58
N ILE A 105 -37.09 -3.14 -13.34
CA ILE A 105 -37.16 -2.97 -14.80
C ILE A 105 -37.72 -4.24 -15.45
N LYS A 106 -37.23 -5.43 -15.06
CA LYS A 106 -37.71 -6.70 -15.64
C LYS A 106 -39.16 -7.01 -15.29
N GLU A 107 -39.66 -6.54 -14.15
CA GLU A 107 -41.07 -6.67 -13.78
C GLU A 107 -42.00 -5.86 -14.68
N VAL A 108 -41.58 -4.66 -15.10
CA VAL A 108 -42.38 -3.75 -15.96
C VAL A 108 -42.14 -3.99 -17.44
N LEU A 109 -40.91 -4.34 -17.83
CA LEU A 109 -40.47 -4.57 -19.20
C LEU A 109 -39.64 -5.87 -19.26
N PRO A 110 -40.30 -7.05 -19.35
CA PRO A 110 -39.62 -8.35 -19.32
C PRO A 110 -38.59 -8.55 -20.44
N ASP A 111 -38.84 -7.96 -21.62
CA ASP A 111 -37.97 -8.04 -22.79
C ASP A 111 -36.94 -6.89 -22.83
N GLY A 112 -36.85 -6.07 -21.78
CA GLY A 112 -35.92 -4.95 -21.70
C GLY A 112 -34.48 -5.44 -21.54
N ASP A 113 -33.56 -4.85 -22.32
CA ASP A 113 -32.13 -5.17 -22.21
C ASP A 113 -31.51 -4.54 -20.96
N THR A 114 -31.29 -5.35 -19.93
CA THR A 114 -30.62 -4.97 -18.67
C THR A 114 -29.15 -5.40 -18.59
N SER A 115 -28.57 -5.90 -19.69
CA SER A 115 -27.23 -6.50 -19.71
C SER A 115 -26.14 -5.58 -19.13
N PHE A 116 -26.18 -4.28 -19.46
CA PHE A 116 -25.24 -3.29 -18.94
C PHE A 116 -25.27 -3.19 -17.40
N MET A 117 -26.46 -3.18 -16.79
CA MET A 117 -26.59 -3.09 -15.33
C MET A 117 -26.16 -4.39 -14.65
N GLU A 118 -26.46 -5.54 -15.26
CA GLU A 118 -26.05 -6.85 -14.76
C GLU A 118 -24.52 -7.00 -14.76
N GLU A 119 -23.85 -6.55 -15.81
CA GLU A 119 -22.39 -6.56 -15.88
C GLU A 119 -21.79 -5.64 -14.81
N LYS A 120 -22.37 -4.44 -14.63
CA LYS A 120 -21.97 -3.51 -13.58
C LYS A 120 -22.10 -4.13 -12.17
N LEU A 121 -23.22 -4.80 -11.91
CA LEU A 121 -23.46 -5.51 -10.66
C LEU A 121 -22.47 -6.66 -10.46
N ARG A 122 -22.19 -7.44 -11.52
CA ARG A 122 -21.21 -8.54 -11.48
C ARG A 122 -19.82 -8.04 -11.07
N ARG A 123 -19.38 -6.92 -11.67
CA ARG A 123 -18.10 -6.29 -11.32
C ARG A 123 -18.06 -5.81 -9.86
N LEU A 124 -19.14 -5.20 -9.36
CA LEU A 124 -19.21 -4.76 -7.95
C LEU A 124 -19.16 -5.92 -6.97
N VAL A 125 -19.89 -6.99 -7.24
CA VAL A 125 -19.90 -8.18 -6.37
C VAL A 125 -18.54 -8.86 -6.38
N ALA A 126 -17.92 -9.00 -7.55
CA ALA A 126 -16.57 -9.55 -7.68
C ALA A 126 -15.53 -8.68 -6.97
N GLY A 127 -15.59 -7.36 -7.14
CA GLY A 127 -14.68 -6.42 -6.48
C GLY A 127 -14.85 -6.42 -4.96
N ALA A 128 -16.08 -6.45 -4.45
CA ALA A 128 -16.35 -6.56 -3.02
C ALA A 128 -15.79 -7.86 -2.43
N ALA A 129 -15.87 -8.98 -3.16
CA ALA A 129 -15.28 -10.25 -2.75
C ALA A 129 -13.74 -10.16 -2.70
N GLU A 130 -13.12 -9.58 -3.72
CA GLU A 130 -11.66 -9.38 -3.78
C GLU A 130 -11.16 -8.47 -2.64
N ILE A 131 -11.84 -7.34 -2.40
CA ILE A 131 -11.55 -6.45 -1.28
C ILE A 131 -11.59 -7.22 0.04
N ASN A 132 -12.58 -8.08 0.24
CA ASN A 132 -12.70 -8.87 1.46
C ASN A 132 -11.56 -9.91 1.60
N ILE A 133 -11.14 -10.55 0.51
CA ILE A 133 -10.00 -11.48 0.49
C ILE A 133 -8.72 -10.75 0.92
N GLN A 134 -8.40 -9.61 0.29
CA GLN A 134 -7.20 -8.85 0.61
C GLN A 134 -7.25 -8.27 2.02
N LEU A 135 -8.41 -7.83 2.48
CA LEU A 135 -8.62 -7.33 3.83
C LEU A 135 -8.34 -8.38 4.90
N GLU A 136 -8.79 -9.62 4.71
CA GLU A 136 -8.52 -10.72 5.64
C GLU A 136 -7.06 -11.17 5.59
N LYS A 137 -6.45 -11.19 4.40
CA LYS A 137 -5.00 -11.41 4.26
C LYS A 137 -4.19 -10.35 5.03
N LEU A 138 -4.53 -9.07 4.85
CA LEU A 138 -3.92 -7.96 5.59
C LEU A 138 -4.16 -8.07 7.10
N HIS A 139 -5.35 -8.53 7.51
CA HIS A 139 -5.67 -8.75 8.92
C HIS A 139 -4.75 -9.80 9.55
N GLY A 140 -4.54 -10.93 8.88
CA GLY A 140 -3.65 -12.00 9.30
C GLY A 140 -2.20 -11.55 9.40
N LEU A 141 -1.65 -10.99 8.32
CA LEU A 141 -0.26 -10.52 8.28
C LEU A 141 0.02 -9.44 9.33
N HIS A 142 -0.88 -8.48 9.48
CA HIS A 142 -0.73 -7.42 10.48
C HIS A 142 -0.74 -7.96 11.91
N ARG A 143 -1.54 -9.00 12.20
CA ARG A 143 -1.51 -9.65 13.53
C ARG A 143 -0.16 -10.31 13.77
N ALA A 144 0.33 -11.08 12.80
CA ALA A 144 1.63 -11.74 12.90
C ALA A 144 2.78 -10.73 13.06
N SER A 145 2.79 -9.63 12.30
CA SER A 145 3.83 -8.58 12.37
C SER A 145 3.94 -7.94 13.76
N VAL A 146 2.81 -7.73 14.46
CA VAL A 146 2.81 -7.12 15.80
C VAL A 146 3.47 -8.01 16.86
N GLU A 147 3.45 -9.33 16.67
CA GLU A 147 4.07 -10.31 17.58
C GLU A 147 5.57 -10.48 17.35
N ILE A 148 6.13 -9.93 16.26
CA ILE A 148 7.57 -9.99 15.99
C ILE A 148 8.31 -9.04 16.95
N ALA A 149 9.15 -9.62 17.81
CA ALA A 149 9.95 -8.87 18.80
C ALA A 149 11.11 -8.10 18.15
N ASP A 150 11.81 -8.73 17.21
CA ASP A 150 12.91 -8.10 16.48
C ASP A 150 12.39 -6.98 15.56
N GLN A 151 12.91 -5.77 15.76
CA GLN A 151 12.41 -4.61 15.04
C GLN A 151 12.76 -4.61 13.55
N GLN A 152 13.91 -5.19 13.18
CA GLN A 152 14.34 -5.28 11.80
C GLN A 152 13.56 -6.35 11.04
N GLU A 153 13.33 -7.53 11.64
CA GLU A 153 12.49 -8.58 11.04
C GLU A 153 11.04 -8.10 10.89
N ARG A 154 10.53 -7.35 11.88
CA ARG A 154 9.22 -6.72 11.75
C ARG A 154 9.19 -5.70 10.61
N ALA A 155 10.26 -4.92 10.44
CA ALA A 155 10.37 -3.97 9.34
C ALA A 155 10.42 -4.68 7.97
N ASN A 156 11.13 -5.79 7.87
CA ASN A 156 11.21 -6.63 6.68
C ASN A 156 9.83 -7.19 6.31
N MET A 157 9.10 -7.78 7.26
CA MET A 157 7.75 -8.28 7.03
C MET A 157 6.80 -7.15 6.61
N ASN A 158 6.91 -5.98 7.25
CA ASN A 158 6.12 -4.81 6.89
C ASN A 158 6.38 -4.40 5.43
N ALA A 159 7.65 -4.30 5.02
CA ALA A 159 8.05 -3.85 3.69
C ALA A 159 7.72 -4.87 2.59
N HIS A 160 7.99 -6.14 2.82
CA HIS A 160 8.03 -7.17 1.75
C HIS A 160 6.77 -8.04 1.70
N GLU A 161 5.96 -8.07 2.75
CA GLU A 161 4.73 -8.87 2.80
C GLU A 161 3.47 -8.03 2.99
N ILE A 162 3.50 -7.04 3.90
CA ILE A 162 2.32 -6.23 4.22
C ILE A 162 2.08 -5.15 3.16
N VAL A 163 3.09 -4.36 2.78
CA VAL A 163 2.94 -3.30 1.77
C VAL A 163 2.35 -3.83 0.46
N PRO A 164 2.83 -4.96 -0.13
CA PRO A 164 2.21 -5.51 -1.34
C PRO A 164 0.72 -5.85 -1.20
N VAL A 165 0.29 -6.32 -0.02
CA VAL A 165 -1.13 -6.60 0.25
C VAL A 165 -1.92 -5.32 0.45
N MET A 166 -1.33 -4.30 1.07
CA MET A 166 -1.95 -2.97 1.16
C MET A 166 -2.16 -2.35 -0.22
N ASP A 167 -1.18 -2.49 -1.12
CA ASP A 167 -1.29 -2.00 -2.50
C ASP A 167 -2.34 -2.78 -3.29
N ALA A 168 -2.39 -4.11 -3.15
CA ALA A 168 -3.43 -4.93 -3.78
C ALA A 168 -4.85 -4.57 -3.27
N LEU A 169 -5.00 -4.38 -1.95
CA LEU A 169 -6.26 -3.95 -1.34
C LEU A 169 -6.68 -2.57 -1.84
N ARG A 170 -5.73 -1.63 -1.92
CA ARG A 170 -5.95 -0.29 -2.47
C ARG A 170 -6.45 -0.38 -3.91
N HIS A 171 -5.74 -1.10 -4.77
CA HIS A 171 -6.15 -1.27 -6.17
C HIS A 171 -7.54 -1.86 -6.31
N ALA A 172 -7.89 -2.88 -5.51
CA ALA A 172 -9.23 -3.46 -5.53
C ALA A 172 -10.32 -2.44 -5.15
N VAL A 173 -10.03 -1.52 -4.22
CA VAL A 173 -10.95 -0.43 -3.86
C VAL A 173 -11.01 0.64 -4.95
N ASP A 174 -9.86 1.07 -5.49
CA ASP A 174 -9.78 2.09 -6.53
C ASP A 174 -10.57 1.67 -7.79
N GLU A 175 -10.55 0.39 -8.15
CA GLU A 175 -11.37 -0.15 -9.26
C GLU A 175 -12.88 -0.01 -9.02
N MET A 176 -13.33 0.04 -7.76
CA MET A 176 -14.73 0.25 -7.42
C MET A 176 -15.15 1.72 -7.53
N GLU A 177 -14.22 2.66 -7.37
CA GLU A 177 -14.49 4.10 -7.49
C GLU A 177 -15.08 4.45 -8.87
N ILE A 178 -14.56 3.81 -9.93
CA ILE A 178 -14.98 4.03 -11.31
C ILE A 178 -16.41 3.48 -11.57
N ILE A 179 -16.86 2.54 -10.75
CA ILE A 179 -18.12 1.83 -10.93
C ILE A 179 -19.22 2.43 -10.05
N VAL A 180 -18.92 2.73 -8.78
CA VAL A 180 -19.87 3.27 -7.82
C VAL A 180 -20.26 4.70 -8.19
N GLU A 181 -21.54 5.06 -8.02
CA GLU A 181 -21.98 6.44 -8.26
C GLU A 181 -21.32 7.42 -7.28
N ARG A 182 -21.02 8.64 -7.74
CA ARG A 182 -20.31 9.66 -6.93
C ARG A 182 -20.99 9.91 -5.58
N GLU A 183 -22.32 9.98 -5.55
CA GLU A 183 -23.11 10.24 -4.33
C GLU A 183 -23.03 9.09 -3.30
N ALA A 184 -22.76 7.87 -3.76
CA ALA A 184 -22.60 6.71 -2.88
C ALA A 184 -21.15 6.53 -2.42
N TRP A 185 -20.18 7.16 -3.08
CA TRP A 185 -18.76 7.03 -2.75
C TRP A 185 -18.41 7.79 -1.46
N PRO A 186 -17.78 7.14 -0.47
CA PRO A 186 -17.72 7.66 0.89
C PRO A 186 -16.64 8.74 1.12
N VAL A 187 -15.75 8.96 0.15
CA VAL A 187 -14.62 9.89 0.26
C VAL A 187 -14.54 10.83 -0.94
N PRO A 188 -13.82 11.96 -0.82
CA PRO A 188 -13.46 12.77 -1.97
C PRO A 188 -12.56 12.01 -2.94
N THR A 189 -12.81 12.21 -4.22
CA THR A 189 -11.96 11.76 -5.34
C THR A 189 -10.68 12.59 -5.39
N TYR A 190 -9.65 12.09 -6.09
CA TYR A 190 -8.41 12.86 -6.29
C TYR A 190 -8.63 14.22 -6.94
N ASN A 191 -9.57 14.32 -7.89
CA ASN A 191 -9.86 15.59 -8.54
C ASN A 191 -10.41 16.62 -7.55
N GLU A 192 -11.27 16.19 -6.63
CA GLU A 192 -11.82 17.07 -5.59
C GLU A 192 -10.74 17.55 -4.62
N ILE A 193 -9.86 16.64 -4.19
CA ILE A 193 -8.75 16.97 -3.29
C ILE A 193 -7.76 17.94 -3.96
N LEU A 194 -7.46 17.73 -5.24
CA LEU A 194 -6.41 18.47 -5.94
C LEU A 194 -6.88 19.81 -6.54
N PHE A 195 -8.15 19.93 -6.93
CA PHE A 195 -8.63 21.07 -7.71
C PHE A 195 -9.86 21.79 -7.13
N TYR A 196 -10.57 21.18 -6.18
CA TYR A 196 -11.85 21.71 -5.68
C TYR A 196 -11.91 21.80 -4.14
N ALA A 197 -10.75 21.78 -3.48
CA ALA A 197 -10.60 21.92 -2.03
C ALA A 197 -10.79 23.36 -1.54
#